data_AF-A0A552X4D9-F1
#
_entry.id   AF-A0A552X4D9-F1
#
_cell.length_a   1.000
_cell.length_b   1.000
_cell.length_c   1.000
_cell.angle_alpha   90.00
_cell.angle_beta   90.00
_cell.angle_gamma   90.00
#
_symmetry.space_group_name_H-M   'P 1'
#
loop_
_entity.id
_entity.type
_entity.pdbx_description
1 polymer ?
#
loop_
_entity_poly.entity_id
_entity_poly.type
_entity_poly.pdbx_seq_one_letter_code
_entity_poly.pdbx_strand_id
1 'polypeptide(L)'
;MKKLYLALPLVFAFSACGDDNDSGNANANDGNSDISSYNDIDFVKSQKTEFDDGITLGDALESWVSCKDTYWEEQDTDIDARAVRFTCELKISDYMSALKRLLPEDQANAEHLDISSRAQAFTFLIEPDGNLRFGIANGYITWADGLSSENFRVTEQYMAKVFANEHLFDANELTADSAAEAYEELESERHVAEIHNRLFGGD
;
A
#
# COMPACT_ATOMS: atom_id res chain seq x y z
N MET A 1 22.25 11.09 0.27
CA MET A 1 21.28 12.19 0.08
C MET A 1 19.92 11.64 0.49
N LYS A 2 19.30 12.18 1.53
CA LYS A 2 17.98 11.73 2.01
C LYS A 2 16.93 12.22 1.00
N LYS A 3 16.20 11.30 0.36
CA LYS A 3 15.04 11.64 -0.48
C LYS A 3 13.93 12.07 0.48
N LEU A 4 13.58 13.34 0.43
CA LEU A 4 12.47 13.93 1.14
C LEU A 4 11.19 13.52 0.38
N TYR A 5 10.45 12.55 0.90
CA TYR A 5 9.11 12.27 0.37
C TYR A 5 8.21 13.40 0.87
N LEU A 6 7.89 14.34 -0.03
CA LEU A 6 6.82 15.31 0.20
C LEU A 6 5.49 14.54 0.20
N ALA A 7 5.02 14.16 1.38
CA ALA A 7 3.63 13.84 1.59
C ALA A 7 2.83 15.13 1.37
N LEU A 8 2.04 15.17 0.29
CA LEU A 8 1.04 16.21 0.09
C LEU A 8 0.01 16.15 1.23
N PRO A 9 -0.26 17.24 1.96
CA PRO A 9 -1.30 17.23 2.98
C PRO A 9 -2.67 17.28 2.31
N LEU A 10 -3.42 16.18 2.38
CA LEU A 10 -4.87 16.18 2.23
C LEU A 10 -5.48 16.89 3.45
N VAL A 11 -5.77 18.18 3.29
CA VAL A 11 -6.47 19.00 4.29
C VAL A 11 -7.95 18.62 4.27
N PHE A 12 -8.37 17.78 5.20
CA PHE A 12 -9.79 17.65 5.55
C PHE A 12 -10.14 18.68 6.61
N ALA A 13 -10.98 19.65 6.22
CA ALA A 13 -11.56 20.62 7.12
C ALA A 13 -12.68 19.94 7.95
N PHE A 14 -12.48 19.81 9.26
CA PHE A 14 -13.57 19.62 10.20
C PHE A 14 -13.67 20.81 11.14
N SER A 15 -14.86 21.37 11.19
CA SER A 15 -15.32 22.38 12.14
C SER A 15 -16.08 21.66 13.24
N ALA A 16 -15.72 21.86 14.52
CA ALA A 16 -16.67 21.99 15.63
C ALA A 16 -15.96 22.38 16.94
N CYS A 17 -16.73 23.10 17.75
CA CYS A 17 -16.44 23.86 18.98
C CYS A 17 -15.94 23.07 20.21
N GLY A 18 -15.06 23.73 20.98
CA GLY A 18 -15.20 24.10 22.41
C GLY A 18 -15.51 23.03 23.47
N ASP A 19 -14.62 22.87 24.47
CA ASP A 19 -14.77 23.51 25.79
C ASP A 19 -13.54 23.20 26.69
N ASP A 20 -13.21 24.16 27.55
CA ASP A 20 -12.13 24.12 28.53
C ASP A 20 -12.41 23.16 29.69
N ASN A 21 -11.38 22.48 30.23
CA ASN A 21 -11.15 22.45 31.68
C ASN A 21 -9.78 21.93 32.12
N ASP A 22 -9.28 22.64 33.11
CA ASP A 22 -7.99 22.60 33.79
C ASP A 22 -7.97 21.60 34.97
N SER A 23 -6.77 21.43 35.53
CA SER A 23 -6.39 20.91 36.85
C SER A 23 -6.06 19.42 36.96
N GLY A 24 -4.77 19.19 37.27
CA GLY A 24 -4.15 17.88 37.32
C GLY A 24 -4.22 17.13 38.64
N ASN A 25 -3.53 16.00 38.68
CA ASN A 25 -3.08 15.38 39.92
C ASN A 25 -1.89 14.47 39.62
N ALA A 26 -0.78 14.71 40.32
CA ALA A 26 0.36 13.83 40.36
C ALA A 26 0.02 12.62 41.24
N ASN A 27 0.25 11.41 40.74
CA ASN A 27 0.61 10.32 41.64
C ASN A 27 1.48 9.29 40.93
N ALA A 28 2.73 9.22 41.39
CA ALA A 28 3.66 8.17 41.05
C ALA A 28 3.14 6.84 41.61
N ASN A 29 3.06 5.81 40.76
CA ASN A 29 3.06 4.45 41.25
C ASN A 29 3.99 3.61 40.38
N ASP A 30 5.09 3.23 41.02
CA ASP A 30 6.16 2.39 40.55
C ASP A 30 5.61 0.96 40.41
N GLY A 31 5.19 0.64 39.21
CA GLY A 31 4.75 -0.68 38.80
C GLY A 31 5.64 -1.10 37.64
N ASN A 32 6.74 -1.76 37.97
CA ASN A 32 7.59 -2.53 37.07
C ASN A 32 6.74 -3.54 36.28
N SER A 33 6.10 -3.06 35.22
CA SER A 33 5.62 -3.85 34.12
C SER A 33 6.78 -3.92 33.15
N ASP A 34 7.24 -5.13 32.87
CA ASP A 34 7.96 -5.43 31.65
C ASP A 34 7.06 -5.03 30.47
N ILE A 35 7.02 -3.73 30.16
CA ILE A 35 6.59 -3.22 28.87
C ILE A 35 7.74 -3.62 27.96
N SER A 36 7.70 -4.86 27.46
CA SER A 36 8.34 -5.15 26.19
C SER A 36 7.93 -4.01 25.28
N SER A 37 8.89 -3.21 24.82
CA SER A 37 8.64 -2.12 23.87
C SER A 37 7.80 -2.69 22.74
N TYR A 38 6.49 -2.49 22.79
CA TYR A 38 5.58 -3.03 21.79
C TYR A 38 5.93 -2.24 20.53
N ASN A 39 6.58 -2.90 19.59
CA ASN A 39 6.91 -2.29 18.31
C ASN A 39 5.58 -2.00 17.60
N ASP A 40 5.48 -0.87 16.90
CA ASP A 40 4.23 -0.45 16.27
C ASP A 40 3.77 -1.45 15.21
N ILE A 41 4.70 -2.14 14.58
CA ILE A 41 4.42 -3.26 13.67
C ILE A 41 3.66 -4.38 14.39
N ASP A 42 4.09 -4.78 15.59
CA ASP A 42 3.44 -5.85 16.35
C ASP A 42 2.04 -5.42 16.81
N PHE A 43 1.89 -4.15 17.20
CA PHE A 43 0.57 -3.58 17.50
C PHE A 43 -0.36 -3.68 16.28
N VAL A 44 0.07 -3.20 15.11
CA VAL A 44 -0.73 -3.22 13.87
C VAL A 44 -1.07 -4.64 13.44
N LYS A 45 -0.09 -5.55 13.43
CA LYS A 45 -0.29 -6.95 13.06
C LYS A 45 -1.35 -7.63 13.92
N SER A 46 -1.39 -7.32 15.21
CA SER A 46 -2.33 -7.94 16.16
C SER A 46 -3.76 -7.42 16.06
N GLN A 47 -4.00 -6.32 15.31
CA GLN A 47 -5.34 -5.75 15.20
C GLN A 47 -6.28 -6.67 14.42
N LYS A 48 -7.52 -6.71 14.88
CA LYS A 48 -8.65 -7.28 14.12
C LYS A 48 -9.38 -6.16 13.41
N THR A 49 -10.03 -6.49 12.31
CA THR A 49 -10.68 -5.49 11.45
C THR A 49 -12.14 -5.85 11.25
N GLU A 50 -12.91 -4.96 10.63
CA GLU A 50 -14.29 -5.23 10.26
C GLU A 50 -14.44 -6.18 9.05
N PHE A 51 -13.36 -6.43 8.30
CA PHE A 51 -13.37 -7.35 7.16
C PHE A 51 -13.52 -8.81 7.61
N ASP A 52 -12.87 -9.17 8.71
CA ASP A 52 -12.93 -10.49 9.35
C ASP A 52 -12.45 -10.38 10.81
N ASP A 53 -13.28 -10.80 11.76
CA ASP A 53 -12.96 -10.78 13.20
C ASP A 53 -12.27 -12.06 13.69
N GLY A 54 -12.15 -13.07 12.83
CA GLY A 54 -11.52 -14.36 13.08
C GLY A 54 -10.02 -14.36 12.84
N ILE A 55 -9.49 -13.51 11.96
CA ILE A 55 -8.05 -13.40 11.66
C ILE A 55 -7.51 -12.00 11.97
N THR A 56 -6.20 -11.92 12.25
CA THR A 56 -5.54 -10.64 12.48
C THR A 56 -5.11 -10.00 11.16
N LEU A 57 -4.87 -8.68 11.18
CA LEU A 57 -4.37 -7.94 10.02
C LEU A 57 -3.01 -8.49 9.55
N GLY A 58 -2.14 -8.83 10.49
CA GLY A 58 -0.84 -9.45 10.19
C GLY A 58 -1.01 -10.79 9.48
N ASP A 59 -1.84 -11.68 10.04
CA ASP A 59 -2.10 -12.99 9.43
C ASP A 59 -2.68 -12.86 8.01
N ALA A 60 -3.63 -11.94 7.81
CA ALA A 60 -4.26 -11.73 6.51
C ALA A 60 -3.24 -11.22 5.46
N LEU A 61 -2.43 -10.22 5.79
CA LEU A 61 -1.46 -9.63 4.86
C LEU A 61 -0.28 -10.56 4.57
N GLU A 62 0.23 -11.27 5.58
CA GLU A 62 1.40 -12.16 5.42
C GLU A 62 1.04 -13.49 4.74
N SER A 63 -0.23 -13.92 4.82
CA SER A 63 -0.72 -15.10 4.10
C SER A 63 -1.29 -14.80 2.72
N TRP A 64 -1.30 -13.53 2.30
CA TRP A 64 -1.94 -13.11 1.06
C TRP A 64 -1.26 -13.74 -0.17
N VAL A 65 -2.02 -14.55 -0.91
CA VAL A 65 -1.52 -15.39 -2.00
C VAL A 65 -0.90 -14.59 -3.15
N SER A 66 -1.35 -13.35 -3.32
CA SER A 66 -0.80 -12.40 -4.30
C SER A 66 0.64 -12.00 -3.99
N CYS A 67 1.09 -12.10 -2.74
CA CYS A 67 2.42 -11.68 -2.34
C CYS A 67 3.47 -12.75 -2.64
N LYS A 68 4.54 -12.31 -3.30
CA LYS A 68 5.79 -13.06 -3.45
C LYS A 68 6.67 -12.86 -2.23
N ASP A 69 6.89 -11.60 -1.86
CA ASP A 69 7.70 -11.17 -0.74
C ASP A 69 6.96 -10.05 0.01
N THR A 70 7.21 -9.94 1.31
CA THR A 70 6.54 -8.96 2.18
C THR A 70 7.52 -8.24 3.08
N TYR A 71 7.24 -6.99 3.40
CA TYR A 71 8.07 -6.16 4.25
C TYR A 71 7.21 -5.23 5.12
N TRP A 72 7.63 -5.04 6.37
CA TRP A 72 7.02 -4.11 7.32
C TRP A 72 8.06 -3.08 7.76
N GLU A 73 7.64 -1.83 7.85
CA GLU A 73 8.46 -0.74 8.40
C GLU A 73 7.61 0.26 9.18
N GLU A 74 8.23 0.87 10.18
CA GLU A 74 7.70 2.06 10.85
C GLU A 74 8.07 3.31 10.03
N GLN A 75 7.18 4.29 10.00
CA GLN A 75 7.36 5.55 9.30
C GLN A 75 7.13 6.72 10.26
N ASP A 76 8.07 7.65 10.25
CA ASP A 76 7.85 8.96 10.85
C ASP A 76 6.82 9.71 10.01
N THR A 77 5.86 10.35 10.67
CA THR A 77 4.93 11.27 10.00
C THR A 77 5.12 12.68 10.53
N ASP A 78 4.83 13.67 9.70
CA ASP A 78 4.85 15.08 10.10
C ASP A 78 3.62 15.49 10.94
N ILE A 79 2.73 14.52 11.22
CA ILE A 79 1.57 14.69 12.10
C ILE A 79 1.84 13.95 13.41
N ASP A 80 1.06 14.24 14.46
CA ASP A 80 1.17 13.56 15.76
C ASP A 80 0.58 12.13 15.70
N ALA A 81 0.90 11.37 14.65
CA ALA A 81 0.51 9.99 14.47
C ALA A 81 1.74 9.16 14.13
N ARG A 82 1.72 7.91 14.57
CA ARG A 82 2.76 6.93 14.20
C ARG A 82 2.24 6.16 13.01
N ALA A 83 3.10 5.86 12.05
CA ALA A 83 2.70 5.13 10.85
C ALA A 83 3.47 3.81 10.73
N VAL A 84 2.77 2.80 10.26
CA VAL A 84 3.36 1.50 9.90
C VAL A 84 2.98 1.22 8.47
N ARG A 85 3.96 0.86 7.63
CA ARG A 85 3.72 0.46 6.25
C ARG A 85 3.99 -1.03 6.09
N PHE A 86 3.01 -1.73 5.52
CA PHE A 86 3.21 -3.03 4.92
C PHE A 86 3.40 -2.88 3.42
N THR A 87 4.39 -3.57 2.85
CA THR A 87 4.63 -3.65 1.41
C THR A 87 4.68 -5.10 0.97
N CYS A 88 3.98 -5.39 -0.11
CA CYS A 88 3.90 -6.69 -0.75
C CYS A 88 4.40 -6.58 -2.20
N GLU A 89 5.44 -7.34 -2.56
CA GLU A 89 5.83 -7.54 -3.96
C GLU A 89 4.86 -8.55 -4.58
N LEU A 90 4.20 -8.16 -5.67
CA LEU A 90 3.12 -8.92 -6.28
C LEU A 90 3.64 -9.97 -7.26
N LYS A 91 3.06 -11.17 -7.22
CA LYS A 91 3.29 -12.23 -8.22
C LYS A 91 2.59 -11.86 -9.52
N ILE A 92 3.33 -11.28 -10.47
CA ILE A 92 2.77 -10.86 -11.77
C ILE A 92 3.30 -11.64 -12.98
N SER A 93 4.36 -12.43 -12.83
CA SER A 93 5.09 -12.99 -13.98
C SER A 93 4.21 -13.90 -14.87
N ASP A 94 3.42 -14.79 -14.26
CA ASP A 94 2.53 -15.69 -15.00
C ASP A 94 1.39 -14.93 -15.68
N TYR A 95 0.84 -13.92 -14.99
CA TYR A 95 -0.19 -13.02 -15.53
C TYR A 95 0.33 -12.25 -16.74
N MET A 96 1.51 -11.61 -16.65
CA MET A 96 2.10 -10.87 -17.76
C MET A 96 2.43 -11.78 -18.95
N SER A 97 2.89 -13.01 -18.67
CA SER A 97 3.13 -14.01 -19.72
C SER A 97 1.83 -14.42 -20.43
N ALA A 98 0.74 -14.58 -19.68
CA ALA A 98 -0.57 -14.88 -20.25
C ALA A 98 -1.14 -13.70 -21.05
N LEU A 99 -1.03 -12.48 -20.51
CA LEU A 99 -1.41 -11.23 -21.16
C LEU A 99 -0.74 -11.11 -22.53
N LYS A 100 0.59 -11.21 -22.60
CA LYS A 100 1.34 -11.13 -23.86
C LYS A 100 0.92 -12.18 -24.89
N ARG A 101 0.51 -13.38 -24.47
CA ARG A 101 0.03 -14.43 -25.41
C ARG A 101 -1.35 -14.13 -26.01
N LEU A 102 -2.17 -13.33 -25.33
CA LEU A 102 -3.52 -12.99 -25.77
C LEU A 102 -3.55 -11.75 -26.66
N LEU A 103 -2.49 -10.94 -26.64
CA LEU A 103 -2.38 -9.72 -27.43
C LEU A 103 -1.85 -10.00 -28.85
N PRO A 104 -2.22 -9.15 -29.83
CA PRO A 104 -1.55 -9.07 -31.12
C PRO A 104 -0.03 -8.93 -30.99
N GLU A 105 0.73 -9.43 -31.97
CA GLU A 105 2.20 -9.49 -31.93
C GLU A 105 2.87 -8.12 -31.74
N ASP A 106 2.33 -7.07 -32.36
CA ASP A 106 2.82 -5.69 -32.22
C ASP A 106 2.61 -5.15 -30.79
N GLN A 107 1.54 -5.55 -30.13
CA GLN A 107 1.23 -5.16 -28.74
C GLN A 107 1.97 -6.02 -27.72
N ALA A 108 2.09 -7.33 -27.95
CA ALA A 108 2.73 -8.27 -27.04
C ALA A 108 4.21 -7.96 -26.74
N ASN A 109 4.86 -7.24 -27.64
CA ASN A 109 6.26 -6.81 -27.54
C ASN A 109 6.42 -5.35 -27.11
N ALA A 110 5.35 -4.68 -26.68
CA ALA A 110 5.43 -3.30 -26.24
C ALA A 110 6.17 -3.15 -24.90
N GLU A 111 7.00 -2.11 -24.79
CA GLU A 111 7.85 -1.85 -23.62
C GLU A 111 7.06 -1.68 -22.32
N HIS A 112 5.83 -1.16 -22.38
CA HIS A 112 4.99 -0.99 -21.19
C HIS A 112 4.52 -2.30 -20.57
N LEU A 113 4.69 -3.43 -21.27
CA LEU A 113 4.45 -4.77 -20.73
C LEU A 113 5.70 -5.41 -20.11
N ASP A 114 6.88 -4.80 -20.26
CA ASP A 114 8.12 -5.25 -19.64
C ASP A 114 8.24 -4.69 -18.22
N ILE A 115 7.47 -5.29 -17.31
CA ILE A 115 7.44 -4.92 -15.89
C ILE A 115 8.48 -5.73 -15.13
N SER A 116 9.39 -5.05 -14.43
CA SER A 116 10.41 -5.69 -13.59
C SER A 116 9.88 -6.00 -12.20
N SER A 117 9.06 -5.11 -11.63
CA SER A 117 8.38 -5.35 -10.36
C SER A 117 7.05 -4.60 -10.28
N ARG A 118 6.12 -5.16 -9.51
CA ARG A 118 4.89 -4.48 -9.07
C ARG A 118 4.72 -4.73 -7.59
N ALA A 119 4.40 -3.70 -6.83
CA ALA A 119 4.20 -3.79 -5.39
C ALA A 119 2.91 -3.09 -4.96
N GLN A 120 2.35 -3.55 -3.86
CA GLN A 120 1.23 -2.91 -3.18
C GLN A 120 1.67 -2.59 -1.75
N ALA A 121 1.53 -1.32 -1.35
CA ALA A 121 1.74 -0.91 0.02
C ALA A 121 0.43 -0.48 0.68
N PHE A 122 0.35 -0.69 2.00
CA PHE A 122 -0.71 -0.23 2.87
C PHE A 122 -0.08 0.50 4.04
N THR A 123 -0.48 1.74 4.27
CA THR A 123 -0.07 2.50 5.45
C THR A 123 -1.19 2.46 6.49
N PHE A 124 -0.82 2.15 7.72
CA PHE A 124 -1.68 2.16 8.89
C PHE A 124 -1.22 3.28 9.82
N LEU A 125 -2.18 4.04 10.34
CA LEU A 125 -1.92 5.15 11.25
C LEU A 125 -2.37 4.76 12.65
N ILE A 126 -1.49 4.96 13.63
CA ILE A 126 -1.77 4.80 15.05
C ILE A 126 -1.93 6.19 15.64
N GLU A 127 -3.15 6.53 16.03
CA GLU A 127 -3.50 7.82 16.60
C GLU A 127 -2.97 7.95 18.05
N PRO A 128 -2.84 9.17 18.60
CA PRO A 128 -2.35 9.38 19.97
C PRO A 128 -3.12 8.63 21.07
N ASP A 129 -4.40 8.36 20.82
CA ASP A 129 -5.27 7.61 21.74
C ASP A 129 -5.10 6.08 21.63
N GLY A 130 -4.23 5.62 20.72
CA GLY A 130 -3.95 4.21 20.46
C GLY A 130 -4.88 3.55 19.46
N ASN A 131 -5.80 4.29 18.82
CA ASN A 131 -6.66 3.72 17.79
C ASN A 131 -5.93 3.53 16.46
N LEU A 132 -6.24 2.43 15.76
CA LEU A 132 -5.75 2.15 14.42
C LEU A 132 -6.69 2.73 13.37
N ARG A 133 -6.15 3.46 12.40
CA ARG A 133 -6.87 3.92 11.21
C ARG A 133 -6.16 3.46 9.94
N PHE A 134 -6.94 3.00 8.96
CA PHE A 134 -6.42 2.74 7.63
C PHE A 134 -6.02 4.06 6.97
N GLY A 135 -4.75 4.15 6.58
CA GLY A 135 -4.24 5.22 5.76
C GLY A 135 -4.46 4.93 4.27
N ILE A 136 -3.39 5.10 3.50
CA ILE A 136 -3.42 5.05 2.05
C ILE A 136 -2.93 3.68 1.58
N ALA A 137 -3.51 3.18 0.49
CA ALA A 137 -2.98 2.08 -0.29
C ALA A 137 -2.32 2.62 -1.57
N ASN A 138 -1.08 2.22 -1.83
CA ASN A 138 -0.30 2.68 -2.98
C ASN A 138 0.16 1.48 -3.82
N GLY A 139 -0.09 1.54 -5.13
CA GLY A 139 0.47 0.61 -6.10
C GLY A 139 1.75 1.20 -6.70
N TYR A 140 2.79 0.39 -6.80
CA TYR A 140 4.06 0.75 -7.43
C TYR A 140 4.31 -0.17 -8.62
N ILE A 141 4.72 0.40 -9.75
CA ILE A 141 5.17 -0.36 -10.92
C ILE A 141 6.54 0.15 -11.29
N THR A 142 7.48 -0.76 -11.50
CA THR A 142 8.78 -0.47 -12.10
C THR A 142 8.92 -1.26 -13.39
N TRP A 143 9.21 -0.56 -14.48
CA TRP A 143 9.46 -1.17 -15.78
C TRP A 143 10.91 -1.64 -15.89
N ALA A 144 11.22 -2.43 -16.91
CA ALA A 144 12.54 -3.03 -17.14
C ALA A 144 13.64 -1.98 -17.42
N ASP A 145 13.26 -0.82 -17.93
CA ASP A 145 14.14 0.33 -18.15
C ASP A 145 14.41 1.16 -16.88
N GLY A 146 13.76 0.81 -15.76
CA GLY A 146 13.88 1.49 -14.47
C GLY A 146 12.92 2.65 -14.27
N LEU A 147 12.08 3.00 -15.26
CA LEU A 147 10.97 3.93 -15.06
C LEU A 147 10.07 3.39 -13.96
N SER A 148 9.53 4.26 -13.12
CA SER A 148 8.62 3.85 -12.05
C SER A 148 7.43 4.79 -11.91
N SER A 149 6.30 4.24 -11.50
CA SER A 149 5.08 4.98 -11.16
C SER A 149 4.57 4.59 -9.78
N GLU A 150 3.85 5.52 -9.18
CA GLU A 150 3.10 5.32 -7.95
C GLU A 150 1.66 5.79 -8.19
N ASN A 151 0.70 4.90 -7.93
CA ASN A 151 -0.72 5.17 -8.11
C ASN A 151 -1.47 4.95 -6.79
N PHE A 152 -2.30 5.93 -6.41
CA PHE A 152 -3.19 5.82 -5.27
C PHE A 152 -4.30 4.81 -5.53
N ARG A 153 -4.60 3.98 -4.53
CA ARG A 153 -5.66 2.97 -4.59
C ARG A 153 -6.63 3.15 -3.42
N VAL A 154 -7.84 2.65 -3.60
CA VAL A 154 -8.87 2.65 -2.55
C VAL A 154 -8.54 1.55 -1.55
N THR A 155 -8.08 1.93 -0.36
CA THR A 155 -7.59 1.00 0.67
C THR A 155 -8.59 -0.11 1.00
N GLU A 156 -9.85 0.24 1.22
CA GLU A 156 -10.90 -0.73 1.60
C GLU A 156 -11.10 -1.85 0.57
N GLN A 157 -11.09 -1.52 -0.73
CA GLN A 157 -11.29 -2.51 -1.79
C GLN A 157 -10.16 -3.53 -1.84
N TYR A 158 -8.92 -3.09 -1.63
CA TYR A 158 -7.77 -3.98 -1.62
C TYR A 158 -7.67 -4.78 -0.33
N MET A 159 -8.04 -4.19 0.81
CA MET A 159 -8.11 -4.93 2.07
C MET A 159 -9.15 -6.04 2.00
N ALA A 160 -10.32 -5.82 1.39
CA ALA A 160 -11.29 -6.89 1.17
C ALA A 160 -10.69 -8.08 0.40
N LYS A 161 -9.89 -7.82 -0.64
CA LYS A 161 -9.17 -8.87 -1.41
C LYS A 161 -8.10 -9.58 -0.60
N VAL A 162 -7.39 -8.86 0.27
CA VAL A 162 -6.41 -9.44 1.20
C VAL A 162 -7.10 -10.44 2.13
N PHE A 163 -8.20 -10.02 2.78
CA PHE A 163 -8.94 -10.87 3.72
C PHE A 163 -9.64 -12.04 3.03
N ALA A 164 -10.08 -11.88 1.78
CA ALA A 164 -10.59 -12.99 0.95
C ALA A 164 -9.47 -13.90 0.40
N ASN A 165 -8.20 -13.54 0.62
CA ASN A 165 -7.01 -14.20 0.09
C ASN A 165 -7.04 -14.38 -1.45
N GLU A 166 -7.49 -13.36 -2.17
CA GLU A 166 -7.64 -13.39 -3.62
C GLU A 166 -6.32 -13.11 -4.37
N HIS A 167 -6.19 -13.69 -5.55
CA HIS A 167 -5.16 -13.32 -6.51
C HIS A 167 -5.51 -11.98 -7.17
N LEU A 168 -4.63 -10.97 -7.05
CA LEU A 168 -4.79 -9.72 -7.80
C LEU A 168 -4.52 -9.88 -9.29
N PHE A 169 -3.61 -10.82 -9.63
CA PHE A 169 -3.15 -11.08 -10.97
C PHE A 169 -3.23 -12.57 -11.25
N ASP A 170 -4.44 -13.08 -11.48
CA ASP A 170 -4.65 -14.48 -11.87
C ASP A 170 -4.59 -14.64 -13.39
N ALA A 171 -3.58 -15.38 -13.87
CA ALA A 171 -3.42 -15.66 -15.30
C ALA A 171 -4.58 -16.48 -15.89
N ASN A 172 -5.32 -17.23 -15.06
CA ASN A 172 -6.42 -18.09 -15.50
C ASN A 172 -7.72 -17.30 -15.73
N GLU A 173 -7.83 -16.10 -15.18
CA GLU A 173 -9.00 -15.22 -15.36
C GLU A 173 -8.88 -14.32 -16.59
N LEU A 174 -7.71 -14.29 -17.24
CA LEU A 174 -7.48 -13.49 -18.43
C LEU A 174 -8.22 -14.04 -19.65
N THR A 175 -9.01 -13.16 -20.27
CA THR A 175 -9.64 -13.31 -21.57
C THR A 175 -8.99 -12.37 -22.59
N ALA A 176 -9.32 -12.51 -23.88
CA ALA A 176 -8.85 -11.58 -24.90
C ALA A 176 -9.31 -10.13 -24.63
N ASP A 177 -10.55 -9.95 -24.18
CA ASP A 177 -11.11 -8.63 -23.89
C ASP A 177 -10.42 -8.00 -22.68
N SER A 178 -10.30 -8.74 -21.57
CA SER A 178 -9.59 -8.24 -20.38
C SER A 178 -8.09 -8.02 -20.62
N ALA A 179 -7.49 -8.76 -21.56
CA ALA A 179 -6.11 -8.56 -21.98
C ALA A 179 -5.94 -7.23 -22.71
N ALA A 180 -6.88 -6.88 -23.61
CA ALA A 180 -6.88 -5.58 -24.28
C ALA A 180 -7.07 -4.43 -23.27
N GLU A 181 -7.98 -4.58 -22.30
CA GLU A 181 -8.17 -3.59 -21.22
C GLU A 181 -6.91 -3.42 -20.36
N ALA A 182 -6.28 -4.52 -19.94
CA ALA A 182 -5.05 -4.47 -19.16
C ALA A 182 -3.88 -3.84 -19.94
N TYR A 183 -3.82 -4.06 -21.26
CA TYR A 183 -2.84 -3.41 -22.13
C TYR A 183 -3.02 -1.88 -22.12
N GLU A 184 -4.26 -1.40 -22.33
CA GLU A 184 -4.57 0.04 -22.33
C GLU A 184 -4.27 0.68 -20.96
N GLU A 185 -4.59 -0.01 -19.86
CA GLU A 185 -4.27 0.47 -18.51
C GLU A 185 -2.75 0.62 -18.32
N LEU A 186 -1.96 -0.39 -18.67
CA LEU A 186 -0.51 -0.37 -18.51
C LEU A 186 0.17 0.65 -19.43
N GLU A 187 -0.33 0.84 -20.65
CA GLU A 187 0.12 1.89 -21.56
C GLU A 187 -0.13 3.28 -20.95
N SER A 188 -1.33 3.51 -20.43
CA SER A 188 -1.70 4.77 -19.77
C SER A 188 -0.83 5.02 -18.52
N GLU A 189 -0.65 4.02 -17.66
CA GLU A 189 0.18 4.14 -16.45
C GLU A 189 1.65 4.46 -16.80
N ARG A 190 2.23 3.81 -17.83
CA ARG A 190 3.57 4.14 -18.30
C ARG A 190 3.64 5.57 -18.83
N HIS A 191 2.67 5.98 -19.64
CA HIS A 191 2.66 7.34 -20.22
C HIS A 191 2.62 8.42 -19.13
N VAL A 192 1.83 8.23 -18.09
CA VAL A 192 1.81 9.13 -16.92
C VAL A 192 3.17 9.14 -16.22
N ALA A 193 3.81 7.98 -16.06
CA ALA A 193 5.14 7.88 -15.47
C ALA A 193 6.21 8.65 -16.28
N GLU A 194 6.16 8.57 -17.61
CA GLU A 194 7.05 9.31 -18.51
C GLU A 194 6.87 10.82 -18.38
N ILE A 195 5.62 11.29 -18.35
CA ILE A 195 5.31 12.71 -18.14
C ILE A 195 5.84 13.16 -16.77
N HIS A 196 5.56 12.41 -15.72
CA HIS A 196 6.02 12.72 -14.38
C HIS A 196 7.55 12.80 -14.32
N ASN A 197 8.26 11.82 -14.90
CA ASN A 197 9.72 11.82 -14.95
C ASN A 197 10.27 13.03 -15.72
N ARG A 198 9.64 13.43 -16.83
CA ARG A 198 10.05 14.62 -17.60
C ARG A 198 9.85 15.93 -16.84
N LEU A 199 8.83 16.01 -15.99
CA LEU A 199 8.51 17.23 -15.23
C LEU A 199 9.33 17.36 -13.94
N PHE A 200 9.64 16.25 -13.28
CA PHE A 200 10.19 16.25 -11.91
C PHE A 200 11.49 15.46 -11.75
N GLY A 201 11.86 14.61 -12.71
CA GLY A 201 13.05 13.74 -12.65
C GLY A 201 14.35 14.41 -13.10
N GLY A 202 14.46 15.74 -12.95
CA GLY A 202 15.56 16.54 -13.50
C GLY A 202 16.96 16.00 -13.22
N ASP A 203 17.81 16.08 -14.25
CA ASP A 203 19.26 15.78 -14.25
C ASP A 203 20.05 16.51 -13.16
#